data_AF-A0A350RHI4-F1
#
_entry.id   AF-A0A350RHI4-F1
#
_cell.length_a   1.000
_cell.length_b   1.000
_cell.length_c   1.000
_cell.angle_alpha   90.00
_cell.angle_beta   90.00
_cell.angle_gamma   90.00
#
_symmetry.space_group_name_H-M   'P 1'
#
loop_
_entity.id
_entity.type
_entity.pdbx_description
1 polymer ?
#
loop_
_entity_poly.entity_id
_entity_poly.type
_entity_poly.pdbx_seq_one_letter_code
_entity_poly.pdbx_strand_id
1 'polypeptide(L)'
;MVDSRSPDRFSGEYEPVDPRAGHIPGATNLPFAGNLTNNGYFQSPEQLRDRFESAGCSSGQSTVMYCGSGVSACHNLLAFEHAGLGKARLYAGSWSQWSNNDSRPVATN
;
A
#
# COMPACT_ATOMS: atom_id res chain seq x y z
N MET A 1 4.33 -1.72 -7.13
CA MET A 1 4.29 -0.96 -5.87
C MET A 1 2.99 -1.29 -5.15
N VAL A 2 2.92 -1.14 -3.83
CA VAL A 2 1.71 -1.41 -3.03
C VAL A 2 1.18 -0.13 -2.42
N ASP A 3 -0.08 0.18 -2.70
CA ASP A 3 -0.81 1.29 -2.09
C ASP A 3 -1.62 0.78 -0.88
N SER A 4 -1.30 1.29 0.31
CA SER A 4 -1.96 0.91 1.56
C SER A 4 -3.22 1.73 1.89
N ARG A 5 -3.60 2.68 1.04
CA ARG A 5 -4.83 3.49 1.22
C ARG A 5 -6.08 2.66 0.94
N SER A 6 -7.23 3.22 1.27
CA SER A 6 -8.54 2.63 0.97
C SER A 6 -8.79 2.56 -0.56
N PRO A 7 -9.68 1.66 -1.03
CA PRO A 7 -9.91 1.46 -2.45
C PRO A 7 -10.42 2.70 -3.20
N ASP A 8 -11.27 3.51 -2.57
CA ASP A 8 -11.80 4.78 -3.08
C ASP A 8 -10.71 5.84 -3.31
N ARG A 9 -9.72 5.92 -2.40
CA ARG A 9 -8.54 6.77 -2.56
C ARG A 9 -7.62 6.28 -3.67
N PHE A 10 -7.50 4.97 -3.82
CA PHE A 10 -6.70 4.35 -4.88
C PHE A 10 -7.34 4.56 -6.26
N SER A 11 -8.64 4.29 -6.42
CA SER A 11 -9.35 4.46 -7.69
C SER A 11 -9.41 5.93 -8.14
N GLY A 12 -9.35 6.86 -7.17
CA GLY A 12 -9.46 8.29 -7.42
C GLY A 12 -10.88 8.83 -7.28
N GLU A 13 -11.82 8.01 -6.78
CA GLU A 13 -13.20 8.42 -6.49
C GLU A 13 -13.27 9.43 -5.33
N TYR A 14 -12.34 9.35 -4.38
CA TYR A 14 -12.29 10.22 -3.22
C TYR A 14 -10.84 10.55 -2.85
N GLU A 15 -10.48 11.83 -2.80
CA GLU A 15 -9.18 12.26 -2.28
C GLU A 15 -9.34 13.49 -1.38
N PRO A 16 -9.32 13.31 -0.05
CA PRO A 16 -9.60 14.41 0.88
C PRO A 16 -8.37 15.23 1.27
N VAL A 17 -7.15 14.77 0.98
CA VAL A 17 -5.92 15.39 1.49
C VAL A 17 -5.07 15.97 0.37
N ASP A 18 -4.88 15.21 -0.70
CA ASP A 18 -3.86 15.48 -1.71
C ASP A 18 -4.42 16.20 -2.95
N PRO A 19 -3.61 16.99 -3.68
CA PRO A 19 -4.11 17.84 -4.78
C PRO A 19 -4.61 17.07 -6.01
N ARG A 20 -4.26 15.79 -6.13
CA ARG A 20 -4.68 14.92 -7.24
C ARG A 20 -5.17 13.58 -6.69
N ALA A 21 -6.34 13.13 -7.15
CA ALA A 21 -6.91 11.84 -6.84
C ALA A 21 -6.33 10.74 -7.75
N GLY A 22 -6.36 9.48 -7.30
CA GLY A 22 -5.84 8.32 -8.04
C GLY A 22 -4.63 7.70 -7.36
N HIS A 23 -3.80 7.00 -8.12
CA HIS A 23 -2.66 6.23 -7.62
C HIS A 23 -1.44 6.28 -8.56
N ILE A 24 -0.31 5.73 -8.09
CA ILE A 24 0.91 5.61 -8.87
C ILE A 24 0.69 4.54 -9.95
N PRO A 25 0.91 4.80 -11.25
CA PRO A 25 0.67 3.82 -12.30
C PRO A 25 1.38 2.48 -12.05
N GLY A 26 0.63 1.38 -12.22
CA GLY A 26 1.10 0.01 -11.98
C GLY A 26 1.20 -0.39 -10.50
N ALA A 27 0.68 0.43 -9.58
CA ALA A 27 0.52 0.03 -8.19
C ALA A 27 -0.67 -0.93 -8.03
N THR A 28 -0.58 -1.83 -7.04
CA THR A 28 -1.68 -2.67 -6.57
C THR A 28 -2.19 -2.14 -5.25
N ASN A 29 -3.52 -2.15 -5.05
CA ASN A 29 -4.12 -1.72 -3.79
C ASN A 29 -4.20 -2.86 -2.78
N LEU A 30 -3.58 -2.69 -1.62
CA LEU A 30 -3.72 -3.56 -0.46
C LEU A 30 -3.95 -2.70 0.78
N PRO A 31 -5.21 -2.31 1.08
CA PRO A 31 -5.53 -1.49 2.24
C PRO A 31 -5.02 -2.13 3.53
N PHE A 32 -4.40 -1.33 4.41
CA PHE A 32 -3.76 -1.85 5.61
C PHE A 32 -4.72 -2.56 6.57
N ALA A 33 -5.98 -2.13 6.59
CA ALA A 33 -7.04 -2.73 7.41
C ALA A 33 -7.28 -4.20 7.03
N GLY A 34 -7.01 -4.59 5.78
CA GLY A 34 -7.13 -5.97 5.34
C GLY A 34 -6.07 -6.92 5.91
N ASN A 35 -5.08 -6.40 6.66
CA ASN A 35 -4.14 -7.22 7.41
C ASN A 35 -4.65 -7.60 8.81
N LEU A 36 -5.81 -7.06 9.22
CA LEU A 36 -6.34 -7.21 10.57
C LEU A 36 -7.52 -8.19 10.61
N THR A 37 -7.68 -8.83 11.75
CA THR A 37 -8.91 -9.52 12.16
C THR A 37 -9.93 -8.50 12.66
N ASN A 38 -11.18 -8.92 12.85
CA ASN A 38 -12.24 -8.07 13.41
C ASN A 38 -11.92 -7.54 14.83
N ASN A 39 -11.00 -8.20 15.54
CA ASN A 39 -10.56 -7.80 16.88
C ASN A 39 -9.31 -6.88 16.85
N GLY A 40 -8.84 -6.47 15.67
CA GLY A 40 -7.71 -5.55 15.51
C GLY A 40 -6.32 -6.19 15.64
N TYR A 41 -6.22 -7.52 15.71
CA TYR A 41 -4.94 -8.24 15.62
C TYR A 41 -4.56 -8.50 14.17
N PHE A 42 -3.27 -8.68 13.88
CA PHE A 42 -2.86 -9.22 12.58
C PHE A 42 -3.54 -10.56 12.30
N GLN A 43 -3.88 -10.78 11.02
CA GLN A 43 -4.18 -12.10 10.50
C GLN A 43 -2.98 -13.04 10.66
N SER A 44 -3.19 -14.34 10.51
CA SER A 44 -2.09 -15.29 10.67
C SER A 44 -0.99 -15.04 9.63
N PRO A 45 0.28 -15.40 9.91
CA PRO A 45 1.37 -15.27 8.94
C PRO A 45 1.04 -15.90 7.58
N GLU A 46 0.35 -17.05 7.56
CA GLU A 46 -0.06 -17.76 6.36
C GLU A 46 -1.09 -16.96 5.57
N GLN A 47 -2.13 -16.44 6.23
CA GLN A 47 -3.16 -15.62 5.59
C GLN A 47 -2.59 -14.34 4.99
N LEU A 48 -1.67 -13.69 5.71
CA LEU A 48 -0.97 -12.51 5.22
C LEU A 48 -0.06 -12.84 4.05
N ARG A 49 0.67 -13.97 4.11
CA ARG A 49 1.51 -14.42 3.00
C ARG A 49 0.69 -14.62 1.74
N ASP A 50 -0.39 -15.39 1.82
CA ASP A 50 -1.29 -15.66 0.69
C ASP A 50 -1.85 -14.36 0.10
N ARG A 51 -2.25 -13.42 0.98
CA ARG A 51 -2.75 -12.09 0.57
C ARG A 51 -1.71 -11.30 -0.24
N PHE A 52 -0.45 -11.26 0.21
CA PHE A 52 0.60 -10.52 -0.49
C PHE A 52 1.07 -11.24 -1.76
N GLU A 53 1.22 -12.55 -1.74
CA GLU A 53 1.63 -13.35 -2.89
C GLU A 53 0.58 -13.33 -4.00
N SER A 54 -0.72 -13.36 -3.65
CA SER A 54 -1.82 -13.20 -4.61
C SER A 54 -1.80 -11.84 -5.32
N ALA A 55 -1.18 -10.83 -4.72
CA ALA A 55 -0.94 -9.52 -5.29
C ALA A 55 0.43 -9.39 -5.99
N GLY A 56 1.14 -10.50 -6.19
CA GLY A 56 2.46 -10.54 -6.83
C GLY A 56 3.61 -10.05 -5.94
N CYS A 57 3.39 -9.90 -4.63
CA CYS A 57 4.39 -9.41 -3.68
C CYS A 57 4.98 -10.60 -2.89
N SER A 58 5.97 -11.29 -3.47
CA SER A 58 6.59 -12.49 -2.88
C SER A 58 7.97 -12.27 -2.25
N SER A 59 8.53 -11.05 -2.34
CA SER A 59 9.85 -10.73 -1.77
C SER A 59 9.98 -9.28 -1.35
N GLY A 60 10.62 -9.04 -0.20
CA GLY A 60 10.96 -7.70 0.27
C GLY A 60 11.89 -6.92 -0.69
N GLN A 61 12.75 -7.60 -1.45
CA GLN A 61 13.69 -6.93 -2.36
C GLN A 61 12.98 -6.21 -3.52
N SER A 62 11.88 -6.78 -4.02
CA SER A 62 11.11 -6.24 -5.14
C SER A 62 9.89 -5.42 -4.71
N THR A 63 9.51 -5.46 -3.43
CA THR A 63 8.30 -4.81 -2.93
C THR A 63 8.59 -3.41 -2.38
N VAL A 64 7.83 -2.42 -2.85
CA VAL A 64 7.83 -1.04 -2.34
C VAL A 64 6.42 -0.66 -1.94
N MET A 65 6.24 -0.14 -0.73
CA MET A 65 4.94 0.21 -0.17
C MET A 65 4.82 1.73 0.06
N TYR A 66 3.62 2.26 -0.11
CA TYR A 66 3.30 3.66 0.10
C TYR A 66 1.84 3.84 0.54
N CYS A 67 1.51 5.01 1.08
CA CYS A 67 0.11 5.37 1.39
C CYS A 67 -0.14 6.84 1.06
N GLY A 68 -0.75 7.64 1.96
CA GLY A 68 -0.77 9.11 1.84
C GLY A 68 0.60 9.72 2.14
N SER A 69 1.08 9.50 3.37
CA SER A 69 2.30 10.12 3.93
C SER A 69 3.25 9.12 4.61
N GLY A 70 3.21 7.86 4.20
CA GLY A 70 4.09 6.79 4.69
C GLY A 70 3.63 6.05 5.96
N VAL A 71 2.70 6.61 6.74
CA VAL A 71 2.29 6.04 8.04
C VAL A 71 1.61 4.66 7.90
N SER A 72 0.48 4.57 7.19
CA SER A 72 -0.22 3.28 6.99
C SER A 72 0.59 2.28 6.16
N ALA A 73 1.57 2.74 5.37
CA ALA A 73 2.47 1.85 4.65
C ALA A 73 3.39 1.07 5.60
N CYS A 74 3.82 1.67 6.72
CA CYS A 74 4.56 0.95 7.76
C CYS A 74 3.77 -0.22 8.34
N HIS A 75 2.44 -0.12 8.40
CA HIS A 75 1.59 -1.23 8.84
C HIS A 75 1.63 -2.41 7.85
N ASN A 76 1.62 -2.14 6.54
CA ASN A 76 1.81 -3.20 5.54
C ASN A 76 3.23 -3.79 5.61
N LEU A 77 4.27 -2.98 5.86
CA LEU A 77 5.65 -3.47 6.02
C LEU A 77 5.75 -4.46 7.18
N LEU A 78 5.17 -4.13 8.33
CA LEU A 78 5.14 -5.01 9.50
C LEU A 78 4.36 -6.30 9.23
N ALA A 79 3.19 -6.22 8.59
CA ALA A 79 2.40 -7.38 8.21
C ALA A 79 3.15 -8.29 7.22
N PHE A 80 3.90 -7.71 6.28
CA PHE A 80 4.69 -8.41 5.28
C PHE A 80 5.91 -9.11 5.87
N GLU A 81 6.61 -8.46 6.80
CA GLU A 81 7.69 -9.09 7.56
C GLU A 81 7.15 -10.20 8.49
N HIS A 82 5.99 -9.97 9.13
CA HIS A 82 5.30 -10.98 9.94
C HIS A 82 4.87 -12.21 9.12
N ALA A 83 4.47 -12.01 7.85
CA ALA A 83 4.19 -13.08 6.90
C ALA A 83 5.44 -13.87 6.46
N GLY A 84 6.64 -13.47 6.89
CA GLY A 84 7.91 -14.12 6.52
C GLY A 84 8.40 -13.78 5.12
N LEU A 85 7.88 -12.73 4.49
CA LEU A 85 8.26 -12.30 3.13
C LEU A 85 9.50 -11.37 3.11
N GLY A 86 10.07 -11.08 4.28
CA GLY A 86 11.28 -10.28 4.47
C GLY A 86 11.00 -8.78 4.54
N LYS A 87 12.06 -7.98 4.35
CA LYS A 87 12.01 -6.52 4.53
C LYS A 87 11.74 -5.81 3.22
N ALA A 88 10.51 -5.36 3.02
CA ALA A 88 10.12 -4.50 1.91
C ALA A 88 10.58 -3.05 2.12
N ARG A 89 10.56 -2.24 1.05
CA ARG A 89 10.99 -0.84 1.08
C ARG A 89 9.82 0.11 1.28
N LEU A 90 10.04 1.17 2.04
CA LEU A 90 9.09 2.27 2.20
C LEU A 90 9.37 3.38 1.18
N TYR A 91 8.35 3.83 0.46
CA TYR A 91 8.37 5.13 -0.19
C TYR A 91 7.74 6.18 0.75
N ALA A 92 8.58 6.82 1.56
CA ALA A 92 8.12 7.69 2.65
C ALA A 92 7.31 8.90 2.17
N GLY A 93 7.72 9.54 1.07
CA GLY A 93 7.00 10.66 0.48
C GLY A 93 5.59 10.28 0.00
N SER A 94 5.39 9.00 -0.36
CA SER A 94 4.07 8.41 -0.61
C SER A 94 3.23 9.19 -1.64
N TRP A 95 1.90 9.07 -1.57
CA TRP A 95 1.00 9.76 -2.49
C TRP A 95 1.14 11.27 -2.39
N SER A 96 1.29 11.85 -1.20
CA SER A 96 1.43 13.30 -1.04
C SER A 96 2.61 13.87 -1.81
N GLN A 97 3.78 13.22 -1.78
CA GLN A 97 4.92 13.65 -2.60
C GLN A 97 4.71 13.37 -4.10
N TRP A 98 4.04 12.27 -4.45
CA TRP A 98 3.78 11.93 -5.85
C TRP A 98 2.80 12.91 -6.51
N SER A 99 1.66 13.12 -5.87
CA SER A 99 0.56 13.97 -6.32
C SER A 99 0.94 15.44 -6.39
N ASN A 100 1.88 15.94 -5.59
CA ASN A 100 2.36 17.33 -5.64
C ASN A 100 3.35 17.64 -6.78
N ASN A 101 3.63 16.69 -7.68
CA ASN A 101 4.46 16.93 -8.86
C ASN A 101 3.68 16.64 -10.15
N ASP A 102 3.25 17.70 -10.84
CA ASP A 102 2.41 17.62 -12.04
C ASP A 102 3.05 16.86 -13.20
N SER A 103 4.38 16.75 -13.25
CA SER A 103 5.07 15.95 -14.28
C SER A 103 4.93 14.43 -14.06
N ARG A 104 4.53 14.00 -12.86
CA ARG A 104 4.38 12.57 -12.55
C ARG A 104 3.00 12.06 -13.01
N PRO A 105 2.96 10.91 -13.70
CA PRO A 105 1.70 10.34 -14.17
C PRO A 105 0.85 9.85 -13.00
N VAL A 106 -0.46 9.91 -13.18
CA VAL A 106 -1.48 9.47 -12.23
C VAL A 106 -2.39 8.48 -12.97
N ALA A 107 -2.70 7.37 -12.32
CA ALA A 107 -3.68 6.40 -12.81
C ALA A 107 -4.96 6.47 -11.96
N THR A 108 -6.09 6.17 -12.59
CA THR A 108 -7.40 5.95 -11.98
C THR A 108 -7.95 4.65 -12.54
N ASN A 109 -8.93 4.06 -11.85
CA ASN A 109 -9.65 2.88 -12.35
C ASN A 109 -11.01 3.27 -12.95
#